data_AF-A0A3P1XHU7-F1
#
_entry.id   AF-A0A3P1XHU7-F1
#
_cell.length_a   1.000
_cell.length_b   1.000
_cell.length_c   1.000
_cell.angle_alpha   90.00
_cell.angle_beta   90.00
_cell.angle_gamma   90.00
#
_symmetry.space_group_name_H-M   'P 1'
#
loop_
_entity.id
_entity.type
_entity.pdbx_description
1 polymer ?
#
loop_
_entity_poly.entity_id
_entity_poly.type
_entity_poly.pdbx_seq_one_letter_code
_entity_poly.pdbx_strand_id
1 'polypeptide(L)'
;MDKILYLLRNWRCRKGKLPHKNNNQSVLTPTTINPEDKAYKTVEDIAIRLDKMDAKNIAVTGPYGSGKSSVILTLRKDYPQYKYLHLSLATLMAYQQERENLDVDKYNDKNNERLNRLIEYSFYNN
;
A
#
# COMPACT_ATOMS: atom_id res chain seq x y z
N MET A 1 -7.01 -4.88 -39.76
CA MET A 1 -6.53 -4.59 -38.38
C MET A 1 -7.28 -5.48 -37.37
N ASP A 2 -7.62 -6.73 -37.72
CA ASP A 2 -8.78 -7.40 -37.08
C ASP A 2 -8.50 -8.81 -36.51
N LYS A 3 -7.24 -9.28 -36.51
CA LYS A 3 -6.87 -10.56 -35.84
C LYS A 3 -6.42 -10.36 -34.40
N ILE A 4 -5.73 -9.26 -34.08
CA ILE A 4 -5.23 -8.97 -32.72
C ILE A 4 -6.39 -8.64 -31.77
N LEU A 5 -7.44 -8.00 -32.27
CA LEU A 5 -8.63 -7.65 -31.49
C LEU A 5 -9.46 -8.90 -31.10
N TYR A 6 -9.40 -9.99 -31.87
CA TYR A 6 -10.11 -11.22 -31.56
C TYR A 6 -9.45 -12.00 -30.40
N LEU A 7 -8.11 -11.95 -30.32
CA LEU A 7 -7.34 -12.62 -29.26
C LEU A 7 -7.56 -11.99 -27.88
N LEU A 8 -7.75 -10.67 -27.81
CA LEU A 8 -7.97 -9.95 -26.56
C LEU A 8 -9.40 -10.09 -26.00
N ARG A 9 -10.39 -10.46 -26.84
CA ARG A 9 -11.80 -10.53 -26.41
C ARG A 9 -12.17 -11.80 -25.62
N ASN A 10 -11.30 -12.81 -25.62
CA ASN A 10 -11.58 -14.09 -24.96
C ASN A 10 -10.84 -14.34 -23.65
N TRP A 11 -10.16 -13.34 -23.09
CA TRP A 11 -9.63 -13.39 -21.72
C TRP A 11 -10.73 -13.09 -20.69
N ARG A 12 -11.87 -13.79 -20.81
CA ARG A 12 -12.92 -13.78 -19.79
C ARG A 12 -12.59 -14.89 -18.79
N CYS A 13 -11.87 -14.53 -17.74
CA CYS A 13 -11.65 -15.39 -16.57
C CYS A 13 -13.00 -15.83 -16.01
N ARG A 14 -13.48 -17.02 -16.38
CA ARG A 14 -14.60 -17.66 -15.71
C ARG A 14 -14.10 -18.10 -14.34
N LYS A 15 -14.57 -17.46 -13.28
CA LYS A 15 -14.43 -18.00 -11.93
C LYS A 15 -15.31 -19.24 -11.80
N GLY A 16 -14.76 -20.40 -12.16
CA GLY A 16 -15.32 -21.67 -11.73
C GLY A 16 -15.19 -21.78 -10.21
N LYS A 17 -16.20 -22.38 -9.54
CA LYS A 17 -16.06 -22.76 -8.14
C LYS A 17 -14.93 -23.78 -8.06
N LEU A 18 -13.80 -23.36 -7.49
CA LEU A 18 -12.67 -24.25 -7.20
C LEU A 18 -13.10 -25.26 -6.12
N PRO A 19 -12.73 -26.54 -6.25
CA PRO A 19 -13.01 -27.53 -5.22
C PRO A 19 -12.40 -27.08 -3.91
N HIS A 20 -13.23 -27.02 -2.85
CA HIS A 20 -12.81 -26.63 -1.51
C HIS A 20 -11.95 -27.77 -0.93
N LYS A 21 -10.67 -27.77 -1.29
CA LYS A 21 -9.66 -28.49 -0.52
C LYS A 21 -9.49 -27.68 0.77
N ASN A 22 -9.53 -28.34 1.92
CA ASN A 22 -9.15 -27.73 3.19
C ASN A 22 -7.63 -27.59 3.19
N ASN A 23 -7.12 -26.68 2.38
CA ASN A 23 -5.75 -26.23 2.48
C ASN A 23 -5.72 -25.26 3.67
N ASN A 24 -5.11 -25.70 4.77
CA ASN A 24 -4.70 -24.85 5.89
C ASN A 24 -3.65 -23.78 5.48
N GLN A 25 -3.58 -23.43 4.19
CA GLN A 25 -2.82 -22.28 3.73
C GLN A 25 -3.55 -21.03 4.19
N SER A 26 -3.01 -20.43 5.25
CA SER A 26 -3.30 -19.05 5.60
C SER A 26 -3.08 -18.18 4.37
N VAL A 27 -4.16 -17.56 3.88
CA VAL A 27 -4.08 -16.62 2.78
C VAL A 27 -3.30 -15.41 3.30
N LEU A 28 -2.10 -15.16 2.77
CA LEU A 28 -1.23 -14.05 3.17
C LEU A 28 -1.72 -12.69 2.64
N THR A 29 -2.97 -12.60 2.22
CA THR A 29 -3.59 -11.35 1.82
C THR A 29 -3.94 -10.55 3.07
N PRO A 30 -3.82 -9.21 3.01
CA PRO A 30 -4.29 -8.36 4.09
C PRO A 30 -5.76 -8.65 4.39
N THR A 31 -6.07 -8.87 5.67
CA THR A 31 -7.42 -9.10 6.18
C THR A 31 -7.81 -7.98 7.12
N THR A 32 -9.10 -7.68 7.22
CA THR A 32 -9.59 -6.74 8.23
C THR A 32 -9.48 -7.37 9.61
N ILE A 33 -9.01 -6.59 10.57
CA ILE A 33 -8.87 -7.00 11.96
C ILE A 33 -10.20 -6.74 12.67
N ASN A 34 -10.66 -7.66 13.53
CA ASN A 34 -11.88 -7.43 14.29
C ASN A 34 -11.61 -6.49 15.47
N PRO A 35 -12.57 -5.63 15.86
CA PRO A 35 -12.40 -4.73 17.01
C PRO A 35 -12.09 -5.45 18.34
N GLU A 36 -12.53 -6.70 18.49
CA GLU A 36 -12.28 -7.53 19.67
C GLU A 36 -10.85 -8.09 19.73
N ASP A 37 -10.14 -8.13 18.59
CA ASP A 37 -8.78 -8.65 18.53
C ASP A 37 -7.80 -7.68 19.18
N LYS A 38 -6.85 -8.21 19.96
CA LYS A 38 -5.78 -7.40 20.57
C LYS A 38 -4.98 -6.58 19.55
N ALA A 39 -4.89 -7.07 18.31
CA ALA A 39 -4.20 -6.38 17.21
C ALA A 39 -4.90 -5.08 16.77
N TYR A 40 -6.19 -4.92 17.06
CA TYR A 40 -6.97 -3.73 16.73
C TYR A 40 -6.54 -2.50 17.53
N LYS A 41 -5.96 -2.69 18.72
CA LYS A 41 -5.42 -1.58 19.53
C LYS A 41 -4.45 -0.69 18.76
N THR A 42 -3.61 -1.28 17.91
CA THR A 42 -2.69 -0.53 17.06
C THR A 42 -3.44 0.39 16.08
N VAL A 43 -4.61 -0.03 15.59
CA VAL A 43 -5.47 0.79 14.71
C VAL A 43 -6.04 1.97 15.49
N GLU A 44 -6.56 1.72 16.71
CA GLU A 44 -7.08 2.76 17.59
C GLU A 44 -6.01 3.78 17.98
N ASP A 45 -4.82 3.30 18.37
CA ASP A 45 -3.70 4.17 18.74
C ASP A 45 -3.32 5.11 17.60
N ILE A 46 -3.30 4.60 16.37
CA ILE A 46 -3.06 5.41 15.17
C ILE A 46 -4.19 6.43 14.98
N ALA A 47 -5.45 6.01 15.10
CA ALA A 47 -6.59 6.90 14.93
C ALA A 47 -6.61 8.04 15.96
N ILE A 48 -6.31 7.76 17.23
CA ILE A 48 -6.23 8.77 18.29
C ILE A 48 -5.18 9.83 17.97
N ARG A 49 -4.03 9.44 17.42
CA ARG A 49 -2.98 10.38 17.00
C ARG A 49 -3.41 11.24 15.81
N LEU A 50 -4.16 10.64 14.88
CA LEU A 50 -4.75 11.38 13.76
C LEU A 50 -5.79 12.40 14.24
N ASP A 51 -6.66 12.03 15.20
CA ASP A 51 -7.66 12.92 15.81
C ASP A 51 -7.01 14.10 16.54
N LYS A 52 -5.93 13.82 17.30
CA LYS A 52 -5.15 14.85 18.00
C LYS A 52 -4.33 15.74 17.05
N MET A 53 -4.19 15.34 15.78
CA MET A 53 -3.32 15.97 14.79
C MET A 53 -1.85 16.09 15.24
N ASP A 54 -1.41 15.24 16.17
CA ASP A 54 -0.05 15.24 16.73
C ASP A 54 0.92 14.37 15.92
N ALA A 55 0.40 13.55 15.00
CA ALA A 55 1.20 12.79 14.04
C ALA A 55 0.49 12.75 12.68
N LYS A 56 1.16 13.27 11.65
CA LYS A 56 0.71 13.17 10.25
C LYS A 56 1.44 12.07 9.49
N ASN A 57 2.69 11.81 9.88
CA ASN A 57 3.53 10.76 9.29
C ASN A 57 3.67 9.58 10.26
N ILE A 58 3.09 8.44 9.89
CA ILE A 58 3.06 7.24 10.71
C ILE A 58 3.70 6.10 9.94
N ALA A 59 4.79 5.56 10.48
CA ALA A 59 5.49 4.42 9.92
C ALA A 59 5.06 3.12 10.62
N VAL A 60 4.53 2.17 9.84
CA VAL A 60 4.17 0.83 10.34
C VAL A 60 5.32 -0.13 10.01
N THR A 61 6.11 -0.52 11.00
CA THR A 61 7.30 -1.37 10.86
C THR A 61 7.10 -2.76 11.51
N GLY A 62 7.94 -3.73 11.16
CA GLY A 62 7.89 -5.09 11.71
C GLY A 62 8.23 -6.21 10.71
N PRO A 63 8.45 -7.45 11.19
CA PRO A 63 8.86 -8.57 10.36
C PRO A 63 7.81 -8.97 9.32
N TYR A 64 8.21 -9.68 8.26
CA TYR A 64 7.27 -10.19 7.26
C TYR A 64 6.21 -11.07 7.93
N GLY A 65 4.94 -10.93 7.51
CA GLY A 65 3.82 -11.66 8.11
C GLY A 65 3.27 -11.09 9.42
N SER A 66 3.81 -9.99 9.96
CA SER A 66 3.32 -9.40 11.22
C SER A 66 1.98 -8.66 11.13
N GLY A 67 1.30 -8.66 9.98
CA GLY A 67 -0.02 -8.05 9.82
C GLY A 67 -0.03 -6.53 9.55
N LYS A 68 1.11 -5.89 9.23
CA LYS A 68 1.18 -4.44 8.93
C LYS A 68 0.16 -3.98 7.89
N SER A 69 0.07 -4.71 6.79
CA SER A 69 -0.87 -4.40 5.72
C SER A 69 -2.32 -4.56 6.16
N SER A 70 -2.62 -5.51 7.06
CA SER A 70 -3.94 -5.68 7.68
C SER A 70 -4.31 -4.50 8.59
N VAL A 71 -3.35 -3.99 9.37
CA VAL A 71 -3.54 -2.79 10.20
C VAL A 71 -3.86 -1.58 9.32
N ILE A 72 -3.08 -1.33 8.27
CA ILE A 72 -3.31 -0.21 7.34
C ILE A 72 -4.66 -0.36 6.62
N LEU A 73 -5.01 -1.58 6.20
CA LEU A 73 -6.30 -1.86 5.55
C LEU A 73 -7.48 -1.56 6.49
N THR A 74 -7.38 -2.03 7.73
CA THR A 74 -8.43 -1.86 8.75
C THR A 74 -8.59 -0.39 9.11
N LEU A 75 -7.48 0.33 9.35
CA LEU A 75 -7.48 1.76 9.63
C LEU A 75 -8.23 2.56 8.56
N ARG A 76 -7.93 2.32 7.28
CA ARG A 76 -8.58 3.03 6.16
C ARG A 76 -10.07 2.72 6.03
N LYS A 77 -10.47 1.51 6.42
CA LYS A 77 -11.86 1.08 6.35
C LYS A 77 -12.69 1.70 7.48
N ASP A 78 -12.15 1.69 8.69
CA ASP A 78 -12.89 2.05 9.90
C ASP A 78 -12.82 3.55 10.21
N TYR A 79 -11.80 4.24 9.68
CA TYR A 79 -11.63 5.69 9.80
C TYR A 79 -11.60 6.41 8.43
N PRO A 80 -12.67 6.32 7.62
CA PRO A 80 -12.69 6.88 6.27
C PRO A 80 -12.69 8.41 6.22
N GLN A 81 -12.87 9.10 7.36
CA GLN A 81 -12.85 10.57 7.44
C GLN A 81 -11.48 11.17 7.12
N TYR A 82 -10.40 10.40 7.22
CA TYR A 82 -9.05 10.88 6.97
C TYR A 82 -8.61 10.68 5.52
N LYS A 83 -7.74 11.59 5.05
CA LYS A 83 -7.08 11.45 3.76
C LYS A 83 -5.73 10.76 3.92
N TYR A 84 -5.64 9.54 3.43
CA TYR A 84 -4.43 8.71 3.52
C TYR A 84 -3.53 8.87 2.30
N LEU A 85 -2.25 9.11 2.54
CA LEU A 85 -1.19 8.98 1.54
C LEU A 85 -0.38 7.72 1.87
N HIS A 86 -0.46 6.71 1.01
CA HIS A 86 0.33 5.49 1.18
C HIS A 86 1.74 5.70 0.63
N LEU A 87 2.72 5.80 1.53
CA LEU A 87 4.14 5.91 1.21
C LEU A 87 4.85 4.62 1.60
N SER A 88 5.72 4.13 0.73
CA SER A 88 6.53 2.93 0.99
C SER A 88 7.99 3.20 0.67
N LEU A 89 8.91 2.48 1.33
CA LEU A 89 10.33 2.61 1.04
C LEU A 89 10.68 2.20 -0.41
N ALA A 90 9.89 1.31 -1.02
CA ALA A 90 10.04 0.95 -2.44
C ALA A 90 9.84 2.16 -3.37
N THR A 91 8.96 3.10 -2.99
CA THR A 91 8.76 4.36 -3.71
C THR A 91 10.02 5.23 -3.70
N LEU A 92 10.80 5.18 -2.61
CA LEU A 92 12.08 5.88 -2.49
C LEU A 92 13.22 5.14 -3.22
N MET A 93 13.24 3.80 -3.17
CA MET A 93 14.31 2.98 -3.76
C MET A 93 14.24 2.89 -5.28
N ALA A 94 13.04 2.84 -5.87
CA ALA A 94 12.86 2.88 -7.32
C ALA A 94 13.62 4.06 -7.98
N TYR A 95 13.76 5.16 -7.25
CA TYR A 95 14.47 6.36 -7.70
C TYR A 95 16.00 6.24 -7.69
N GLN A 96 16.58 5.51 -6.73
CA GLN A 96 18.05 5.33 -6.67
C GLN A 96 18.55 4.51 -7.86
N GLN A 97 17.73 3.57 -8.34
CA GLN A 97 18.03 2.70 -9.48
C GLN A 97 17.88 3.40 -10.85
N GLU A 98 17.02 4.42 -10.96
CA GLU A 98 16.85 5.22 -12.18
C GLU A 98 18.06 6.15 -12.46
N ARG A 99 18.82 6.56 -11.43
CA ARG A 99 20.03 7.38 -11.58
C ARG A 99 21.20 6.65 -12.28
N GLU A 100 21.19 5.31 -12.30
CA GLU A 100 22.25 4.48 -12.90
C GLU A 100 21.97 4.07 -14.35
N ASN A 101 20.71 4.14 -14.81
CA ASN A 101 20.32 3.77 -16.18
C ASN A 101 19.95 5.02 -16.97
N LEU A 102 20.96 5.67 -17.54
CA LEU A 102 20.79 6.76 -18.52
C LEU A 102 20.18 6.17 -19.80
N ASP A 103 18.85 6.17 -19.92
CA ASP A 103 18.09 6.25 -21.19
C ASP A 103 16.56 6.18 -20.95
N VAL A 104 15.96 7.02 -20.07
CA VAL A 104 14.48 7.13 -19.98
C VAL A 104 14.00 8.54 -19.55
N ASP A 105 13.15 9.15 -20.37
CA ASP A 105 12.21 10.27 -20.16
C ASP A 105 12.46 11.26 -18.99
N LYS A 106 13.19 12.33 -19.29
CA LYS A 106 13.53 13.50 -18.43
C LYS A 106 12.36 14.15 -17.67
N TYR A 107 11.11 13.95 -18.10
CA TYR A 107 9.92 14.53 -17.46
C TYR A 107 9.50 13.77 -16.19
N ASN A 108 9.64 12.44 -16.18
CA ASN A 108 9.20 11.62 -15.04
C ASN A 108 10.17 11.75 -13.85
N ASP A 109 11.47 11.77 -14.14
CA ASP A 109 12.55 11.95 -13.16
C ASP A 109 12.39 13.26 -12.36
N LYS A 110 12.10 14.39 -13.03
CA LYS A 110 11.95 15.69 -12.36
C LYS A 110 10.74 15.74 -11.40
N ASN A 111 9.64 15.10 -11.77
CA ASN A 111 8.45 15.02 -10.91
C ASN A 111 8.70 14.10 -9.70
N ASN A 112 9.37 12.97 -9.92
CA ASN A 112 9.78 12.05 -8.86
C ASN A 112 10.78 12.70 -7.88
N GLU A 113 11.78 13.42 -8.38
CA GLU A 113 12.73 14.15 -7.54
C GLU A 113 12.04 15.22 -6.67
N ARG A 114 11.05 15.92 -7.24
CA ARG A 114 10.25 16.89 -6.48
C ARG A 114 9.41 16.17 -5.41
N LEU A 115 8.78 15.04 -5.74
CA LEU A 115 8.02 14.24 -4.79
C LEU A 115 8.89 13.72 -3.64
N ASN A 116 10.09 13.23 -3.95
CA ASN A 116 11.04 12.73 -2.95
C ASN A 116 11.51 13.83 -2.00
N ARG A 117 11.84 15.02 -2.53
CA ARG A 117 12.12 16.19 -1.68
C ARG A 117 10.95 16.54 -0.77
N LEU A 118 9.71 16.48 -1.29
CA LEU A 118 8.52 16.74 -0.48
C LEU A 118 8.32 15.68 0.61
N ILE A 119 8.60 14.41 0.31
CA ILE A 119 8.58 13.32 1.29
C ILE A 119 9.63 13.58 2.37
N GLU A 120 10.86 13.92 1.99
CA GLU A 120 11.95 14.27 2.91
C GLU A 120 11.56 15.44 3.83
N TYR A 121 11.11 16.57 3.27
CA TYR A 121 10.63 17.71 4.06
C TYR A 121 9.49 17.33 5.00
N SER A 122 8.60 16.43 4.57
CA SER A 122 7.49 16.00 5.42
C SER A 122 7.99 15.26 6.66
N PHE A 123 9.10 14.52 6.59
CA PHE A 123 9.66 13.87 7.78
C PHE A 123 10.16 14.88 8.81
N TYR A 124 10.75 16.00 8.37
CA TYR A 124 11.39 16.98 9.24
C TYR A 124 10.47 18.10 9.75
N ASN A 125 9.41 18.45 9.00
CA ASN A 125 8.50 19.55 9.34
C ASN A 125 7.16 19.08 9.98
N ASN A 126 7.17 17.99 10.76
CA ASN A 126 6.01 17.60 11.57
C ASN A 126 5.91 18.43 12.85
#